data_AF-A0A931LM18-F1
#
_entry.id   AF-A0A931LM18-F1
#
_cell.length_a   1.000
_cell.length_b   1.000
_cell.length_c   1.000
_cell.angle_alpha   90.00
_cell.angle_beta   90.00
_cell.angle_gamma   90.00
#
_symmetry.space_group_name_H-M   'P 1'
#
loop_
_entity.id
_entity.type
_entity.pdbx_description
1 polymer ?
#
loop_
_entity_poly.entity_id
_entity_poly.type
_entity_poly.pdbx_seq_one_letter_code
_entity_poly.pdbx_strand_id
1 'polypeptide(L)' 'MQLTIYYTKDDQYLLDQIDDKADAERRSKSAVILSIIEEYFEADKKLGEILCGHRNPEARGQQTQARSGLTR' A
#
# COMPACT_ATOMS: atom_id res chain seq x y z
N MET A 1 9.00 8.57 10.36
CA MET A 1 7.59 8.51 9.94
C MET A 1 6.81 7.76 10.99
N GLN A 2 5.54 8.10 11.21
CA GLN A 2 4.62 7.33 12.05
C GLN A 2 3.64 6.61 11.13
N LEU A 3 3.51 5.28 11.28
CA LEU A 3 2.62 4.43 10.48
C LEU A 3 1.61 3.78 11.43
N THR A 4 0.32 3.94 11.12
CA THR A 4 -0.78 3.28 11.83
C THR A 4 -1.45 2.32 10.86
N ILE A 5 -1.57 1.05 11.26
CA ILE A 5 -2.14 -0.02 10.43
C ILE A 5 -3.37 -0.55 11.14
N TYR A 6 -4.49 -0.62 10.42
CA TYR A 6 -5.74 -1.16 10.92
C TYR A 6 -5.92 -2.57 10.37
N TYR A 7 -6.26 -3.51 11.23
CA TYR A 7 -6.54 -4.89 10.90
C TYR A 7 -7.73 -5.39 11.70
N THR A 8 -8.38 -6.43 11.20
CA THR A 8 -9.49 -7.11 11.85
C THR A 8 -9.02 -8.43 12.46
N LYS A 9 -9.91 -9.13 13.19
CA LYS A 9 -9.60 -10.46 13.72
C LYS A 9 -9.33 -11.49 12.62
N ASP A 10 -9.96 -11.31 11.46
CA ASP A 10 -9.79 -12.20 10.32
C ASP A 10 -8.40 -12.07 9.68
N ASP A 11 -7.70 -10.97 9.97
CA ASP A 11 -6.35 -10.68 9.47
C ASP A 11 -5.24 -11.17 10.42
N GLN A 12 -5.59 -11.83 11.54
CA GLN A 12 -4.61 -12.28 12.54
C GLN A 12 -3.52 -13.18 11.94
N TYR A 13 -3.90 -14.04 10.98
CA TYR A 13 -2.96 -14.92 10.28
C TYR A 13 -1.86 -14.15 9.52
N LEU A 14 -2.12 -12.90 9.11
CA LEU A 14 -1.11 -12.05 8.47
C LEU A 14 -0.15 -11.48 9.50
N LEU A 15 -0.64 -11.13 10.68
CA LEU A 15 0.20 -10.65 11.78
C LEU A 15 1.14 -11.73 12.29
N ASP A 16 0.64 -12.97 12.40
CA ASP A 16 1.46 -14.11 12.82
C ASP A 16 2.61 -14.37 11.82
N GLN A 17 2.33 -14.27 10.51
CA GLN A 17 3.38 -14.37 9.48
C GLN A 17 4.39 -13.21 9.53
N ILE A 18 3.93 -11.99 9.86
CA ILE A 18 4.83 -10.84 10.04
C ILE A 18 5.74 -11.07 11.25
N ASP A 19 5.22 -11.66 12.32
CA ASP A 19 5.98 -11.97 13.53
C ASP A 19 7.08 -12.98 13.24
N ASP A 20 6.74 -14.08 12.57
CA ASP A 20 7.70 -15.11 12.17
C ASP A 20 8.81 -14.52 11.28
N LYS A 21 8.44 -13.65 10.34
CA LYS A 21 9.40 -12.97 9.44
C LYS A 21 10.27 -11.96 10.18
N ALA A 22 9.69 -11.21 11.12
CA ALA A 22 10.43 -10.25 11.96
C ALA A 22 11.48 -10.95 12.83
N ASP A 23 11.13 -12.09 13.42
CA ASP A 23 12.04 -12.91 14.21
C ASP A 23 13.15 -13.50 13.33
N ALA A 24 12.80 -14.05 12.17
CA ALA A 24 13.77 -14.59 11.22
C ALA A 24 14.77 -13.54 10.71
N GLU A 25 14.30 -12.34 10.39
CA GLU A 25 15.13 -11.23 9.89
C GLU A 25 15.82 -10.43 11.00
N ARG A 26 15.49 -10.69 12.28
CA ARG A 26 15.93 -9.88 13.44
C ARG A 26 15.62 -8.40 13.28
N ARG A 27 14.44 -8.09 12.76
CA ARG A 27 13.95 -6.73 12.50
C ARG A 27 12.66 -6.49 13.30
N SER A 28 12.32 -5.23 13.51
CA SER A 28 11.02 -4.91 14.13
C SER A 28 9.87 -5.20 13.17
N LYS A 29 8.70 -5.55 13.72
CA LYS A 29 7.46 -5.76 12.94
C LYS A 29 7.17 -4.58 12.01
N SER A 30 7.28 -3.35 12.51
CA SER A 30 7.07 -2.15 11.71
C SER A 30 8.06 -2.02 10.55
N ALA A 31 9.32 -2.42 10.73
CA ALA A 31 10.32 -2.39 9.66
C ALA A 31 10.03 -3.45 8.59
N VAL A 32 9.58 -4.64 8.99
CA VAL A 32 9.18 -5.71 8.07
C VAL A 32 7.96 -5.31 7.25
N ILE A 33 6.91 -4.81 7.92
CA ILE A 33 5.69 -4.36 7.23
C ILE A 33 6.01 -3.25 6.25
N LEU A 34 6.83 -2.27 6.66
CA LEU A 34 7.23 -1.19 5.78
C LEU A 34 7.99 -1.72 4.56
N SER A 35 8.95 -2.64 4.74
CA SER A 35 9.65 -3.22 3.59
C SER A 35 8.75 -4.02 2.65
N ILE A 36 7.73 -4.70 3.17
CA ILE A 36 6.75 -5.42 2.31
C ILE A 36 5.93 -4.42 1.50
N ILE A 37 5.47 -3.34 2.14
CA ILE A 37 4.73 -2.26 1.49
C ILE A 37 5.60 -1.57 0.44
N GLU A 38 6.85 -1.25 0.79
CA GLU A 38 7.83 -0.65 -0.11
C GLU A 38 8.10 -1.56 -1.31
N GLU A 39 8.38 -2.85 -1.10
CA GLU A 39 8.62 -3.79 -2.20
C GLU A 39 7.40 -3.95 -3.11
N TYR A 40 6.19 -4.07 -2.53
CA TYR A 40 4.95 -4.16 -3.29
C TYR A 40 4.69 -2.91 -4.14
N PHE A 41 4.93 -1.73 -3.56
CA PHE A 41 4.75 -0.48 -4.27
C PHE A 41 5.89 -0.21 -5.24
N GLU A 42 7.16 -0.41 -4.89
CA GLU A 42 8.34 -0.20 -5.75
C GLU A 42 8.34 -1.13 -6.96
N ALA A 43 7.71 -2.30 -6.88
CA ALA A 43 7.43 -3.14 -8.03
C ALA A 43 6.52 -2.45 -9.08
N ASP A 44 5.79 -1.41 -8.70
CA ASP A 44 4.88 -0.64 -9.57
C ASP A 44 5.26 0.86 -9.70
N LYS A 45 5.68 1.56 -8.62
CA LYS A 45 6.21 2.95 -8.51
C LYS A 45 6.93 3.20 -7.16
N LYS A 46 7.92 4.09 -7.11
CA LYS A 46 8.62 4.42 -5.84
C LYS A 46 7.68 5.08 -4.84
N LEU A 47 7.81 4.78 -3.54
CA LEU A 47 6.94 5.30 -2.47
C LEU A 47 6.89 6.84 -2.44
N GLY A 48 8.01 7.51 -2.77
CA GLY A 48 8.06 8.96 -2.97
C GLY A 48 7.24 9.48 -4.17
N GLU A 49 7.12 8.69 -5.24
CA GLU A 49 6.31 9.02 -6.43
C GLU A 49 4.80 8.84 -6.15
N ILE A 50 4.42 7.85 -5.33
CA ILE A 50 3.04 7.65 -4.87
C ILE A 50 2.60 8.81 -3.97
N LEU A 51 3.45 9.20 -3.02
CA LEU A 51 3.17 10.32 -2.12
C LEU A 51 3.18 11.68 -2.84
N CYS A 52 4.04 11.88 -3.83
CA CYS A 52 3.99 13.07 -4.70
C CYS A 52 2.74 13.09 -5.59
N GLY A 53 2.31 11.94 -6.12
CA GLY A 53 1.10 11.83 -6.93
C GLY A 53 -0.18 12.24 -6.19
N HIS A 54 -0.25 11.97 -4.88
CA HIS A 54 -1.40 12.36 -4.06
C HIS A 54 -1.47 13.88 -3.78
N ARG A 55 -0.36 14.60 -3.91
CA ARG A 55 -0.30 16.07 -3.77
C ARG A 55 -0.69 16.83 -5.03
N ASN A 56 -1.03 16.15 -6.13
CA ASN A 56 -1.51 16.81 -7.34
C ASN A 56 -3.05 16.75 -7.43
N PRO A 57 -3.78 17.85 -7.14
CA PRO A 57 -5.24 17.88 -7.21
C PRO A 57 -5.79 17.72 -8.65
N GLU A 58 -4.97 17.80 -9.68
CA GLU A 58 -5.42 17.79 -11.09
C GLU A 58 -5.67 16.37 -11.66
N ALA A 59 -5.25 15.31 -10.97
CA ALA A 59 -5.42 13.94 -11.47
C ALA A 59 -6.86 13.36 -11.27
N ARG A 60 -7.76 14.09 -10.60
CA ARG A 60 -9.15 13.63 -10.35
C ARG A 60 -10.09 13.78 -11.57
N GLY A 61 -9.63 14.32 -12.69
CA GLY A 61 -10.48 14.70 -13.83
C GLY A 61 -10.69 13.68 -14.95
N GLN A 62 -9.98 12.54 -15.00
CA GLN A 62 -9.92 11.74 -16.25
C GLN A 62 -10.48 10.31 -16.20
N GLN A 63 -10.96 9.79 -15.06
CA GLN A 63 -11.50 8.42 -15.01
C GLN A 63 -13.03 8.31 -15.21
N THR A 64 -13.76 9.42 -15.33
CA THR A 64 -15.25 9.37 -15.45
C THR A 64 -15.78 9.43 -16.88
N GLN A 65 -14.95 9.63 -17.92
CA GLN A 65 -15.44 9.76 -19.31
C GLN A 65 -15.41 8.48 -20.16
N ALA A 66 -14.98 7.33 -19.63
CA ALA A 66 -14.91 6.08 -20.41
C ALA A 66 -16.17 5.18 -20.33
N ARG A 67 -17.32 5.68 -19.86
CA ARG A 67 -18.57 4.89 -19.74
C ARG A 67 -19.86 5.59 -20.19
N SER A 68 -19.81 6.53 -21.13
CA SER A 68 -21.03 7.12 -21.72
C SER A 68 -21.13 7.05 -23.24
N GLY A 69 -20.46 6.08 -23.86
CA GLY A 69 -20.50 5.88 -25.31
C GLY A 69 -20.83 4.45 -25.71
N LEU A 70 -21.97 3.87 -25.29
CA LEU A 70 -22.64 2.78 -26.02
C LEU A 70 -24.02 2.47 -25.45
N THR A 71 -25.08 3.04 -26.01
CA THR A 71 -26.19 2.28 -26.62
C THR A 71 -27.16 3.22 -27.33
N ARG A 72 -27.64 2.68 -28.43
CA ARG A 72 -28.37 3.23 -29.57
C ARG A 72 -29.79 3.67 -29.25
#